data_AF-A0A1C5PB64-F1
#
_entry.id   AF-A0A1C5PB64-F1
#
_cell.length_a   1.000
_cell.length_b   1.000
_cell.length_c   1.000
_cell.angle_alpha   90.00
_cell.angle_beta   90.00
_cell.angle_gamma   90.00
#
_symmetry.space_group_name_H-M   'P 1'
#
loop_
_entity.id
_entity.type
_entity.pdbx_description
1 polymer ?
#
loop_
_entity_poly.entity_id
_entity_poly.type
_entity_poly.pdbx_seq_one_letter_code
_entity_poly.pdbx_strand_id
1 'polypeptide(L)'
;MGRSDKAKWLIVVPAMLGIVFVTYVEHTTDIWGFGAFICQLIAILELAYGLRIAMLAQNRKKSYQLAPEERHEYAKYLYEKQYRRYPVVANQMLFVMARMSVLLGKYERAGEELVDIRTDKCNPVQLKLYYYLRIITAQATENVDSVQENLTRFAGILDVKGVYPSEAEIAMWIEQRDTIQIAEALKKAVPDKKEHPMRIGIITVILAYSTFFYGLWYGINRDMGYEVRYHFAEISIVVVGIGLAVLIIWGIVSLYIHNCQELAVQSGKSRVALIIVYGAAAIFALLILGMSSLSVVLGMDGIETVTDHDSKYTYITVQEDYGGERRYRANNPFVMQSMDSLWLSSDTTDADENNEESPDTNTGNSSETEDSHSEDTVEDSEMEGQHDGLTIQNAMLAVYNYLQEQNTLQNMAFSYTANAKGEVYAIVSEMQETKDGNTVNVRYCLYDNGSKTDADGNSCEELVLEKVYPDGNYETELMDFYLVNADTMQVTDEQKNTW
;
A
#
# COMPACT_ATOMS: atom_id res chain seq x y z
N MET A 1 11.94 26.50 -25.61
CA MET A 1 10.48 26.29 -25.42
C MET A 1 9.96 24.88 -25.74
N GLY A 2 10.18 24.28 -26.92
CA GLY A 2 9.56 22.98 -27.31
C GLY A 2 9.91 21.73 -26.47
N ARG A 3 10.93 21.80 -25.62
CA ARG A 3 11.31 20.71 -24.69
C ARG A 3 10.42 20.62 -23.43
N SER A 4 9.81 21.72 -22.98
CA SER A 4 9.05 21.76 -21.71
C SER A 4 7.66 21.12 -21.83
N ASP A 5 6.96 21.37 -22.94
CA ASP A 5 5.67 20.70 -23.19
C ASP A 5 5.86 19.21 -23.51
N LYS A 6 6.97 18.82 -24.18
CA LYS A 6 7.37 17.41 -24.34
C LYS A 6 7.71 16.72 -23.01
N ALA A 7 8.31 17.43 -22.06
CA ALA A 7 8.71 16.86 -20.78
C ALA A 7 7.52 16.45 -19.90
N LYS A 8 6.38 17.15 -19.98
CA LYS A 8 5.16 16.74 -19.27
C LYS A 8 4.66 15.37 -19.75
N TRP A 9 4.74 15.12 -21.05
CA TRP A 9 4.36 13.84 -21.65
C TRP A 9 5.29 12.69 -21.24
N LEU A 10 6.55 12.98 -20.88
CA LEU A 10 7.46 11.97 -20.30
C LEU A 10 7.01 11.45 -18.93
N ILE A 11 6.10 12.14 -18.24
CA ILE A 11 5.50 11.67 -16.98
C ILE A 11 4.11 11.10 -17.23
N VAL A 12 3.30 11.79 -18.03
CA VAL A 12 1.89 11.40 -18.27
C VAL A 12 1.79 10.09 -19.04
N VAL A 13 2.61 9.88 -20.07
CA VAL A 13 2.52 8.65 -20.89
C VAL A 13 2.88 7.41 -20.07
N PRO A 14 4.01 7.36 -19.33
CA PRO A 14 4.29 6.21 -18.46
C PRO A 14 3.24 5.99 -17.37
N ALA A 15 2.66 7.06 -16.80
CA ALA A 15 1.59 6.92 -15.81
C ALA A 15 0.33 6.29 -16.41
N MET A 16 -0.07 6.71 -17.62
CA MET A 16 -1.21 6.13 -18.34
C MET A 16 -0.94 4.66 -18.70
N LEU A 17 0.26 4.34 -19.20
CA LEU A 17 0.67 2.97 -19.47
C LEU A 17 0.68 2.11 -18.21
N GLY A 18 1.15 2.66 -17.08
CA GLY A 18 1.11 1.99 -15.78
C GLY A 18 -0.31 1.70 -15.33
N ILE A 19 -1.24 2.63 -15.47
CA ILE A 19 -2.67 2.40 -15.14
C ILE A 19 -3.23 1.29 -16.02
N VAL A 20 -3.03 1.36 -17.33
CA VAL A 20 -3.48 0.31 -18.26
C VAL A 20 -2.88 -1.04 -17.90
N PHE A 21 -1.60 -1.09 -17.54
CA PHE A 21 -0.92 -2.31 -17.12
C PHE A 21 -1.52 -2.88 -15.83
N VAL A 22 -1.70 -2.05 -14.79
CA VAL A 22 -2.30 -2.48 -13.51
C VAL A 22 -3.73 -2.98 -13.72
N THR A 23 -4.53 -2.29 -14.53
CA THR A 23 -5.89 -2.74 -14.87
C THR A 23 -5.87 -4.03 -15.71
N TYR A 24 -4.91 -4.19 -16.61
CA TYR A 24 -4.76 -5.42 -17.39
C TYR A 24 -4.40 -6.60 -16.49
N VAL A 25 -3.45 -6.43 -15.56
CA VAL A 25 -3.06 -7.46 -14.59
C VAL A 25 -4.25 -7.86 -13.73
N GLU A 26 -4.99 -6.89 -13.17
CA GLU A 26 -6.21 -7.16 -12.40
C GLU A 26 -7.26 -7.93 -13.21
N HIS A 27 -7.42 -7.62 -14.49
CA HIS A 27 -8.45 -8.28 -15.31
C HIS A 27 -8.02 -9.67 -15.82
N THR A 28 -6.72 -9.93 -15.95
CA THR A 28 -6.19 -11.18 -16.53
C THR A 28 -5.64 -12.14 -15.50
N THR A 29 -5.39 -11.68 -14.28
CA THR A 29 -4.79 -12.48 -13.22
C THR A 29 -5.48 -12.20 -11.90
N ASP A 30 -5.75 -13.25 -11.13
CA ASP A 30 -6.33 -13.13 -9.78
C ASP A 30 -5.26 -12.91 -8.70
N ILE A 31 -4.12 -12.31 -9.07
CA ILE A 31 -2.96 -12.12 -8.17
C ILE A 31 -3.27 -11.07 -7.10
N TRP A 32 -3.98 -10.02 -7.49
CA TRP A 32 -4.29 -8.89 -6.61
C TRP A 32 -5.73 -8.99 -6.12
N GLY A 33 -5.93 -8.78 -4.83
CA GLY A 33 -7.22 -8.37 -4.31
C GLY A 33 -7.46 -6.89 -4.62
N PHE A 34 -8.72 -6.48 -4.51
CA PHE A 34 -9.15 -5.10 -4.77
C PHE A 34 -8.31 -4.05 -4.01
N GLY A 35 -7.89 -4.36 -2.78
CA GLY A 35 -7.03 -3.48 -1.97
C GLY A 35 -5.66 -3.23 -2.61
N ALA A 36 -5.00 -4.28 -3.12
CA ALA A 36 -3.73 -4.14 -3.82
C ALA A 36 -3.90 -3.29 -5.08
N PHE A 37 -4.92 -3.58 -5.90
CA PHE A 37 -5.21 -2.82 -7.11
C PHE A 37 -5.34 -1.31 -6.85
N ILE A 38 -6.10 -0.92 -5.82
CA ILE A 38 -6.27 0.50 -5.46
C ILE A 38 -4.94 1.12 -5.01
N CYS A 39 -4.16 0.43 -4.17
CA CYS A 39 -2.85 0.92 -3.74
C CYS A 39 -1.88 1.08 -4.92
N GLN A 40 -1.91 0.17 -5.90
CA GLN A 40 -1.10 0.26 -7.12
C GLN A 40 -1.47 1.50 -7.96
N LEU A 41 -2.76 1.79 -8.12
CA LEU A 41 -3.22 3.01 -8.79
C LEU A 41 -2.79 4.27 -8.04
N ILE A 42 -2.94 4.29 -6.72
CA ILE A 42 -2.52 5.43 -5.89
C ILE A 42 -1.00 5.64 -6.02
N ALA A 43 -0.19 4.59 -5.96
CA ALA A 43 1.26 4.69 -6.10
C ALA A 43 1.67 5.30 -7.45
N ILE A 44 1.02 4.92 -8.55
CA ILE A 44 1.27 5.51 -9.88
C ILE A 44 0.90 6.99 -9.90
N LEU A 45 -0.25 7.35 -9.33
CA LEU A 45 -0.70 8.74 -9.25
C LEU A 45 0.21 9.61 -8.37
N GLU A 46 0.63 9.09 -7.22
CA GLU A 46 1.59 9.71 -6.31
C GLU A 46 2.91 9.99 -7.02
N LEU A 47 3.46 8.98 -7.72
CA LEU A 47 4.71 9.11 -8.45
C LEU A 47 4.59 10.15 -9.57
N ALA A 48 3.53 10.08 -10.37
CA ALA A 48 3.30 11.00 -11.49
C ALA A 48 3.13 12.44 -11.00
N TYR A 49 2.32 12.65 -9.96
CA TYR A 49 2.05 13.96 -9.40
C TYR A 49 3.30 14.55 -8.73
N GLY A 50 4.03 13.76 -7.93
CA GLY A 50 5.23 14.21 -7.26
C GLY A 50 6.39 14.51 -8.22
N LEU A 51 6.59 13.69 -9.27
CA LEU A 51 7.55 13.99 -10.34
C LEU A 51 7.18 15.28 -11.09
N ARG A 52 5.89 15.54 -11.28
CA ARG A 52 5.42 16.80 -11.89
C ARG A 52 5.76 18.00 -11.00
N ILE A 53 5.60 17.89 -9.67
CA ILE A 53 6.02 18.94 -8.73
C ILE A 53 7.54 19.15 -8.79
N ALA A 54 8.32 18.07 -8.79
CA ALA A 54 9.77 18.13 -8.89
C ALA A 54 10.22 18.81 -10.20
N MET A 55 9.58 18.49 -11.33
CA MET A 55 9.83 19.12 -12.62
C MET A 55 9.49 20.62 -12.60
N LEU A 56 8.35 21.00 -12.02
CA LEU A 56 7.98 22.41 -11.86
C LEU A 56 8.96 23.17 -10.97
N ALA A 57 9.42 22.56 -9.87
CA ALA A 57 10.45 23.13 -9.00
C ALA A 57 11.79 23.30 -9.74
N GLN A 58 12.18 22.34 -10.58
CA GLN A 58 13.37 22.43 -11.42
C GLN A 58 13.25 23.55 -12.46
N ASN A 59 12.08 23.72 -13.08
CA ASN A 59 11.83 24.81 -14.03
C ASN A 59 11.87 26.18 -13.32
N ARG A 60 11.31 26.30 -12.12
CA ARG A 60 11.43 27.53 -11.31
C ARG A 60 12.89 27.81 -10.93
N LYS A 61 13.62 26.80 -10.49
CA LYS A 61 15.06 26.92 -10.19
C LYS A 61 15.85 27.43 -11.39
N LYS A 62 15.58 26.90 -12.59
CA LYS A 62 16.20 27.40 -13.84
C LYS A 62 15.78 28.83 -14.15
N SER A 63 14.51 29.19 -13.93
CA SER A 63 14.05 30.57 -14.16
C SER A 63 14.76 31.60 -13.28
N TYR A 64 15.17 31.22 -12.06
CA TYR A 64 15.95 32.08 -11.17
C TYR A 64 17.40 32.30 -11.63
N GLN A 65 17.91 31.46 -12.54
CA GLN A 65 19.26 31.58 -13.10
C GLN A 65 19.30 32.41 -14.39
N LEU A 66 18.14 32.75 -14.96
CA LEU A 66 18.05 33.55 -16.18
C LEU A 66 18.39 35.02 -15.92
N ALA A 67 18.87 35.71 -16.96
CA ALA A 67 19.02 37.16 -16.92
C ALA A 67 17.65 37.85 -16.67
N PRO A 68 17.60 39.04 -16.05
CA PRO A 68 16.33 39.71 -15.75
C PRO A 68 15.42 39.91 -16.97
N GLU A 69 15.96 40.24 -18.15
CA GLU A 69 15.17 40.37 -19.39
C GLU A 69 14.59 39.03 -19.85
N GLU A 70 15.39 37.97 -19.92
CA GLU A 70 14.92 36.63 -20.30
C GLU A 70 13.87 36.09 -19.32
N ARG A 71 14.04 36.38 -18.03
CA ARG A 71 13.09 36.02 -16.98
C ARG A 71 11.78 36.78 -17.11
N HIS A 72 11.83 38.05 -17.52
CA HIS A 72 10.66 38.87 -17.83
C HIS A 72 9.88 38.27 -19.01
N GLU A 73 10.55 38.02 -20.13
CA GLU A 73 9.93 37.43 -21.32
C GLU A 73 9.31 36.06 -21.02
N TYR A 74 10.01 35.23 -20.24
CA TYR A 74 9.49 33.94 -19.81
C TYR A 74 8.22 34.07 -18.94
N ALA A 75 8.19 35.03 -18.01
CA ALA A 75 7.02 35.29 -17.18
C ALA A 75 5.83 35.83 -18.00
N LYS A 76 6.10 36.73 -18.96
CA LYS A 76 5.11 37.26 -19.90
C LYS A 76 4.48 36.16 -20.75
N TYR A 77 5.30 35.29 -21.33
CA TYR A 77 4.84 34.15 -22.10
C TYR A 77 3.91 33.23 -21.27
N LEU A 78 4.29 32.93 -20.02
CA LEU A 78 3.47 32.10 -19.14
C LEU A 78 2.14 32.78 -18.75
N TYR A 79 2.19 34.08 -18.49
CA TYR A 79 1.01 34.90 -18.22
C TYR A 79 0.02 34.84 -19.39
N GLU A 80 0.47 35.16 -20.60
CA GLU A 80 -0.38 35.22 -21.79
C GLU A 80 -0.93 33.85 -22.21
N LYS A 81 -0.09 32.81 -22.20
CA LYS A 81 -0.47 31.49 -22.72
C LYS A 81 -1.29 30.66 -21.74
N GLN A 82 -0.97 30.69 -20.45
CA GLN A 82 -1.47 29.68 -19.49
C GLN A 82 -2.20 30.29 -18.29
N TYR A 83 -1.71 31.40 -17.75
CA TYR A 83 -2.13 31.84 -16.41
C TYR A 83 -3.12 32.99 -16.38
N ARG A 84 -3.36 33.70 -17.50
CA ARG A 84 -4.33 34.81 -17.58
C ARG A 84 -5.72 34.46 -17.04
N ARG A 85 -6.16 33.21 -17.21
CA ARG A 85 -7.47 32.72 -16.74
C ARG A 85 -7.55 32.55 -15.21
N TYR A 86 -6.43 32.40 -14.51
CA TYR A 86 -6.37 32.08 -13.09
C TYR A 86 -5.80 33.24 -12.27
N PRO A 87 -6.64 34.00 -11.53
CA PRO A 87 -6.25 35.23 -10.84
C PRO A 87 -4.97 35.17 -10.02
N VAL A 88 -4.88 34.16 -9.18
CA VAL A 88 -3.81 34.02 -8.20
C VAL A 88 -2.47 33.75 -8.89
N VAL A 89 -2.49 32.92 -9.94
CA VAL A 89 -1.29 32.56 -10.70
C VAL A 89 -0.91 33.68 -11.68
N ALA A 90 -1.89 34.39 -12.24
CA ALA A 90 -1.69 35.59 -13.05
C ALA A 90 -0.94 36.67 -12.25
N ASN A 91 -1.41 36.96 -11.03
CA ASN A 91 -0.75 37.91 -10.13
C ASN A 91 0.70 37.50 -9.85
N GLN A 92 1.00 36.22 -9.65
CA GLN A 92 2.37 35.76 -9.44
C GLN A 92 3.29 36.08 -10.63
N MET A 93 2.81 35.89 -11.86
CA MET A 93 3.60 36.24 -13.05
C MET A 93 3.75 37.76 -13.21
N LEU A 94 2.68 38.54 -12.96
CA LEU A 94 2.72 40.00 -13.01
C LEU A 94 3.72 40.58 -12.01
N PHE A 95 3.79 40.02 -10.78
CA PHE A 95 4.82 40.40 -9.82
C PHE A 95 6.24 40.07 -10.31
N VAL A 96 6.44 38.94 -10.98
CA VAL A 96 7.76 38.61 -11.56
C VAL A 96 8.11 39.59 -12.67
N MET A 97 7.16 39.92 -13.57
CA MET A 97 7.36 40.89 -14.65
C MET A 97 7.71 42.27 -14.09
N ALA A 98 6.86 42.83 -13.21
CA ALA A 98 7.07 44.16 -12.64
C ALA A 98 8.42 44.27 -11.90
N ARG A 99 8.81 43.23 -11.16
CA ARG A 99 10.12 43.16 -10.51
C ARG A 99 11.28 43.18 -11.50
N MET A 100 11.21 42.37 -12.57
CA MET A 100 12.25 42.37 -13.58
C MET A 100 12.33 43.72 -14.31
N SER A 101 11.17 44.31 -14.64
CA SER A 101 11.08 45.64 -15.27
C SER A 101 11.74 46.73 -14.41
N VAL A 102 11.51 46.73 -13.09
CA VAL A 102 12.18 47.62 -12.13
C VAL A 102 13.70 47.40 -12.10
N LEU A 103 14.15 46.14 -12.04
CA LEU A 103 15.59 45.81 -12.03
C LEU A 103 16.30 46.20 -13.35
N LEU A 104 15.56 46.32 -14.44
CA LEU A 104 16.04 46.77 -15.75
C LEU A 104 15.95 48.29 -15.93
N GLY A 105 15.47 49.04 -14.94
CA GLY A 105 15.26 50.49 -15.02
C GLY A 105 14.09 50.91 -15.93
N LYS A 106 13.22 49.97 -16.32
CA LYS A 106 12.06 50.22 -17.20
C LYS A 106 10.80 50.50 -16.36
N TYR A 107 10.79 51.64 -15.67
CA TYR A 107 9.78 51.94 -14.64
C TYR A 107 8.37 52.18 -15.18
N GLU A 108 8.21 52.80 -16.35
CA GLU A 108 6.89 52.98 -16.99
C GLU A 108 6.23 51.63 -17.28
N ARG A 109 6.99 50.71 -17.88
CA ARG A 109 6.56 49.33 -18.15
C ARG A 109 6.15 48.60 -16.87
N ALA A 110 6.94 48.75 -15.80
CA ALA A 110 6.60 48.18 -14.51
C ALA A 110 5.28 48.75 -13.96
N GLY A 111 5.04 50.05 -14.15
CA GLY A 111 3.79 50.72 -13.78
C GLY A 111 2.57 50.13 -14.48
N GLU A 112 2.65 49.89 -15.79
CA GLU A 112 1.60 49.23 -16.58
C GLU A 112 1.32 47.81 -16.08
N GLU A 113 2.36 47.02 -15.83
CA GLU A 113 2.25 45.64 -15.34
C GLU A 113 1.61 45.56 -13.95
N LEU A 114 1.79 46.58 -13.11
CA LEU A 114 1.18 46.68 -11.78
C LEU A 114 -0.32 47.06 -11.84
N VAL A 115 -0.81 47.66 -12.92
CA VAL A 115 -2.25 48.00 -13.05
C VAL A 115 -3.10 46.73 -13.23
N ASP A 116 -2.56 45.73 -13.91
CA ASP A 116 -3.24 44.47 -14.17
C ASP A 116 -3.31 43.54 -12.94
N ILE A 117 -2.63 43.89 -11.83
CA ILE A 117 -2.62 43.08 -10.61
C ILE A 117 -3.92 43.26 -9.84
N ARG A 118 -4.59 42.14 -9.56
CA ARG A 118 -5.79 42.10 -8.75
C ARG A 118 -5.48 42.07 -7.26
N THR A 119 -5.63 43.22 -6.60
CA THR A 119 -5.33 43.38 -5.17
C THR A 119 -6.26 42.57 -4.26
N ASP A 120 -7.50 42.28 -4.69
CA ASP A 120 -8.47 41.45 -3.96
C ASP A 120 -8.05 39.98 -3.81
N LYS A 121 -7.10 39.52 -4.63
CA LYS A 121 -6.57 38.15 -4.62
C LYS A 121 -5.15 38.04 -4.06
N CYS A 122 -4.61 39.10 -3.46
CA CYS A 122 -3.26 39.12 -2.91
C CYS A 122 -3.24 38.76 -1.43
N ASN A 123 -2.26 37.93 -1.03
CA ASN A 123 -1.90 37.74 0.39
C ASN A 123 -1.24 39.02 0.94
N PRO A 124 -1.34 39.34 2.25
CA PRO A 124 -0.53 40.38 2.91
C PRO A 124 0.92 40.51 2.44
N VAL A 125 1.65 39.41 2.21
CA VAL A 125 3.03 39.40 1.68
C VAL A 125 3.10 40.06 0.30
N GLN A 126 2.14 39.70 -0.56
CA GLN A 126 2.06 40.18 -1.94
C GLN A 126 1.55 41.63 -1.99
N LEU A 127 0.67 42.03 -1.08
CA LEU A 127 0.24 43.43 -0.94
C LEU A 127 1.40 44.33 -0.50
N LYS A 128 2.24 43.88 0.45
CA LYS A 128 3.44 44.61 0.87
C LYS A 128 4.41 44.80 -0.31
N LEU A 129 4.63 43.74 -1.10
CA LEU A 129 5.42 43.82 -2.34
C LEU A 129 4.80 44.76 -3.38
N TYR A 130 3.47 44.71 -3.55
CA TYR A 130 2.74 45.55 -4.50
C TYR A 130 2.94 47.03 -4.22
N TYR A 131 2.72 47.47 -2.98
CA TYR A 131 2.91 48.88 -2.61
C TYR A 131 4.38 49.30 -2.70
N TYR A 132 5.31 48.41 -2.34
CA TYR A 132 6.74 48.69 -2.50
C TYR A 132 7.14 48.92 -3.97
N LEU A 133 6.66 48.08 -4.90
CA LEU A 133 6.87 48.27 -6.34
C LEU A 133 6.22 49.55 -6.85
N ARG A 134 5.01 49.89 -6.37
CA ARG A 134 4.31 51.13 -6.72
C ARG A 134 5.10 52.38 -6.29
N ILE A 135 5.69 52.38 -5.09
CA ILE A 135 6.57 53.47 -4.62
C ILE A 135 7.74 53.66 -5.59
N ILE A 136 8.42 52.57 -5.98
CA ILE A 136 9.56 52.63 -6.91
C ILE A 136 9.13 53.22 -8.26
N THR A 137 8.02 52.74 -8.83
CA THR A 137 7.53 53.23 -10.12
C THR A 137 7.07 54.67 -10.05
N ALA A 138 6.36 55.07 -8.98
CA ALA A 138 5.85 56.42 -8.81
C ALA A 138 6.98 57.45 -8.61
N GLN A 139 8.02 57.05 -7.87
CA GLN A 139 9.23 57.85 -7.69
C GLN A 139 9.95 58.10 -9.01
N ALA A 140 10.07 57.07 -9.85
CA ALA A 140 10.70 57.17 -11.16
C ALA A 140 9.89 58.01 -12.17
N THR A 141 8.56 58.04 -12.05
CA THR A 141 7.67 58.87 -12.88
C THR A 141 7.38 60.26 -12.27
N GLU A 142 8.08 60.64 -11.19
CA GLU A 142 7.93 61.92 -10.48
C GLU A 142 6.51 62.22 -9.95
N ASN A 143 5.72 61.20 -9.59
CA ASN A 143 4.37 61.37 -9.07
C ASN A 143 4.37 61.35 -7.52
N VAL A 144 4.53 62.53 -6.92
CA VAL A 144 4.68 62.73 -5.47
C VAL A 144 3.44 62.25 -4.68
N ASP A 145 2.24 62.55 -5.16
CA ASP A 145 0.99 62.16 -4.48
C ASP A 145 0.85 60.63 -4.42
N SER A 146 1.21 59.96 -5.52
CA SER A 146 1.17 58.49 -5.59
C SER A 146 2.24 57.85 -4.69
N VAL A 147 3.41 58.47 -4.53
CA VAL A 147 4.44 57.98 -3.60
C VAL A 147 3.92 58.00 -2.16
N GLN A 148 3.35 59.12 -1.72
CA GLN A 148 2.87 59.28 -0.33
C GLN A 148 1.70 58.35 0.00
N GLU A 149 0.76 58.19 -0.94
CA GLU A 149 -0.37 57.26 -0.77
C GLU A 149 0.12 55.81 -0.61
N ASN A 150 1.04 55.37 -1.48
CA ASN A 150 1.54 54.00 -1.46
C ASN A 150 2.46 53.74 -0.25
N LEU A 151 3.22 54.75 0.22
CA LEU A 151 4.02 54.65 1.44
C LEU A 151 3.13 54.44 2.68
N THR A 152 2.03 55.18 2.78
CA THR A 152 1.06 55.04 3.88
C THR A 152 0.46 53.63 3.90
N ARG A 153 0.09 53.09 2.73
CA ARG A 153 -0.45 51.73 2.60
C ARG A 153 0.61 50.65 2.85
N PHE A 154 1.86 50.90 2.49
CA PHE A 154 2.98 50.00 2.79
C PHE A 154 3.23 49.90 4.30
N ALA A 155 3.24 51.04 5.01
CA ALA A 155 3.42 51.11 6.46
C ALA A 155 2.25 50.47 7.24
N GLY A 156 1.03 50.56 6.70
CA GLY A 156 -0.16 49.95 7.30
C GLY A 156 -0.18 48.41 7.29
N ILE A 157 0.70 47.75 6.54
CA ILE A 157 0.78 46.28 6.50
C ILE A 157 1.79 45.80 7.55
N LEU A 158 1.29 45.10 8.57
CA LEU A 158 2.09 44.45 9.62
C LEU A 158 3.24 43.64 9.04
N ASP A 159 4.36 43.56 9.76
CA ASP A 159 5.60 43.05 9.19
C ASP A 159 5.46 41.61 8.68
N VAL A 160 5.64 41.46 7.36
CA VAL A 160 5.40 40.20 6.64
C VAL A 160 6.74 39.59 6.27
N LYS A 161 6.88 38.26 6.41
CA LYS A 161 8.08 37.46 6.08
C LYS A 161 8.83 38.00 4.83
N GLY A 162 9.82 38.87 5.05
CA GLY A 162 10.62 39.56 4.02
C GLY A 162 11.52 40.61 4.67
N VAL A 163 12.75 40.78 4.15
CA VAL A 163 13.71 41.78 4.66
C VAL A 163 13.45 43.11 3.95
N TYR A 164 12.28 43.69 4.17
CA TYR A 164 11.95 44.99 3.60
C TYR A 164 12.72 46.10 4.33
N PRO A 165 13.13 47.17 3.63
CA PRO A 165 13.70 48.35 4.26
C PRO A 165 12.70 49.00 5.23
N SER A 166 13.24 49.63 6.27
CA SER A 166 12.42 50.39 7.22
C SER A 166 11.79 51.61 6.55
N GLU A 167 10.68 52.09 7.10
CA GLU A 167 10.00 53.28 6.59
C GLU A 167 10.92 54.50 6.51
N ALA A 168 11.78 54.69 7.51
CA ALA A 168 12.76 55.78 7.55
C ALA A 168 13.81 55.67 6.43
N GLU A 169 14.26 54.45 6.10
CA GLU A 169 15.19 54.22 4.99
C GLU A 169 14.53 54.49 3.64
N ILE A 170 13.27 54.06 3.45
CA ILE A 170 12.52 54.32 2.21
C ILE A 170 12.28 55.83 2.04
N ALA A 171 11.88 56.53 3.12
CA ALA A 171 11.68 57.97 3.10
C ALA A 171 12.98 58.73 2.76
N MET A 172 14.11 58.33 3.36
CA MET A 172 15.43 58.91 3.05
C MET A 172 15.81 58.72 1.57
N TRP A 173 15.57 57.53 1.00
CA TRP A 173 15.87 57.28 -0.41
C TRP A 173 14.93 58.00 -1.37
N ILE A 174 13.67 58.21 -0.98
CA ILE A 174 12.72 59.06 -1.71
C ILE A 174 13.23 60.51 -1.75
N GLU A 175 13.71 61.05 -0.63
CA GLU A 175 14.29 62.40 -0.57
C GLU A 175 15.56 62.53 -1.43
N GLN A 176 16.41 61.51 -1.43
CA GLN A 176 17.65 61.47 -2.22
C GLN A 176 17.42 61.17 -3.70
N ARG A 177 16.18 60.84 -4.12
CA ARG A 177 15.82 60.37 -5.46
C ARG A 177 16.66 59.19 -5.97
N ASP A 178 17.18 58.37 -5.05
CA ASP A 178 18.05 57.25 -5.40
C ASP A 178 17.23 55.99 -5.73
N THR A 179 16.70 55.95 -6.96
CA THR A 179 15.92 54.80 -7.47
C THR A 179 16.75 53.53 -7.62
N ILE A 180 18.08 53.63 -7.67
CA ILE A 180 19.01 52.51 -7.81
C ILE A 180 19.11 51.77 -6.48
N GLN A 181 19.30 52.48 -5.37
CA GLN A 181 19.33 51.87 -4.03
C GLN A 181 17.98 51.23 -3.66
N ILE A 182 16.86 51.85 -4.02
CA ILE A 182 15.53 51.26 -3.76
C ILE A 182 15.34 49.98 -4.59
N ALA A 183 15.80 49.95 -5.85
CA ALA A 183 15.75 48.74 -6.68
C ALA A 183 16.72 47.63 -6.20
N GLU A 184 17.87 47.98 -5.64
CA GLU A 184 18.79 47.00 -5.05
C GLU A 184 18.21 46.39 -3.76
N ALA A 185 17.58 47.22 -2.93
CA ALA A 185 16.87 46.78 -1.74
C ALA A 185 15.72 45.80 -2.06
N LEU A 186 15.05 45.95 -3.21
CA LEU A 186 14.04 44.99 -3.70
C LEU A 186 14.61 43.56 -3.86
N LYS A 187 15.86 43.43 -4.32
CA LYS A 187 16.54 42.14 -4.48
C LYS A 187 16.78 41.46 -3.13
N LYS A 188 17.06 42.25 -2.10
CA LYS A 188 17.25 41.78 -0.72
C LYS A 188 15.92 41.48 -0.02
N ALA A 189 14.89 42.28 -0.28
CA ALA A 189 13.57 42.14 0.32
C ALA A 189 12.83 40.87 -0.11
N VAL A 190 12.99 40.49 -1.39
CA VAL A 190 12.36 39.28 -1.95
C VAL A 190 13.42 38.37 -2.56
N PRO A 191 14.16 37.61 -1.72
CA PRO A 191 15.13 36.65 -2.22
C PRO A 191 14.44 35.54 -3.00
N ASP A 192 15.10 35.04 -4.05
CA ASP A 192 14.59 33.89 -4.78
C ASP A 192 14.55 32.65 -3.88
N LYS A 193 13.44 31.91 -3.94
CA LYS A 193 13.23 30.73 -3.09
C LYS A 193 14.22 29.63 -3.47
N LYS A 194 14.91 29.06 -2.47
CA LYS A 194 15.74 27.86 -2.65
C LYS A 194 14.83 26.65 -2.87
N GLU A 195 14.69 26.26 -4.12
CA GLU A 195 13.95 25.06 -4.53
C GLU A 195 14.91 23.86 -4.64
N HIS A 196 14.49 22.72 -4.09
CA HIS A 196 15.26 21.47 -4.08
C HIS A 196 14.54 20.35 -4.86
N PRO A 197 14.55 20.36 -6.19
CA PRO A 197 13.77 19.44 -7.02
C PRO A 197 14.19 17.98 -6.85
N MET A 198 15.49 17.71 -6.70
CA MET A 198 16.01 16.36 -6.37
C MET A 198 15.40 15.83 -5.07
N ARG A 199 15.28 16.68 -4.05
CA ARG A 199 14.71 16.27 -2.76
C ARG A 199 13.23 15.91 -2.91
N ILE A 200 12.47 16.72 -3.65
CA ILE A 200 11.06 16.44 -3.93
C ILE A 200 10.93 15.09 -4.66
N GLY A 201 11.77 14.84 -5.67
CA GLY A 201 11.78 13.57 -6.40
C GLY A 201 12.06 12.36 -5.50
N ILE A 202 13.07 12.44 -4.63
CA ILE A 202 13.41 11.34 -3.69
C ILE A 202 12.24 11.06 -2.73
N ILE A 203 11.64 12.11 -2.15
CA ILE A 203 10.49 11.97 -1.24
C ILE A 203 9.33 11.27 -1.98
N THR A 204 9.03 11.70 -3.21
CA THR A 204 7.98 11.10 -4.02
C THR A 204 8.22 9.63 -4.30
N VAL A 205 9.46 9.23 -4.64
CA VAL A 205 9.79 7.83 -4.91
C VAL A 205 9.61 6.98 -3.66
N ILE A 206 10.06 7.46 -2.50
CA ILE A 206 9.88 6.74 -1.23
C ILE A 206 8.40 6.56 -0.92
N LEU A 207 7.58 7.62 -1.03
CA LEU A 207 6.15 7.53 -0.75
C LEU A 207 5.43 6.57 -1.70
N ALA A 208 5.65 6.69 -3.01
CA ALA A 208 5.03 5.81 -3.99
C ALA A 208 5.46 4.34 -3.81
N TYR A 209 6.73 4.09 -3.49
CA TYR A 209 7.23 2.75 -3.19
C TYR A 209 6.59 2.16 -1.93
N SER A 210 6.46 2.97 -0.87
CA SER A 210 5.79 2.53 0.36
C SER A 210 4.32 2.16 0.11
N THR A 211 3.60 2.99 -0.65
CA THR A 211 2.21 2.71 -1.03
C THR A 211 2.10 1.44 -1.87
N PHE A 212 3.01 1.26 -2.84
CA PHE A 212 3.11 0.04 -3.65
C PHE A 212 3.34 -1.20 -2.78
N PHE A 213 4.33 -1.15 -1.89
CA PHE A 213 4.73 -2.30 -1.08
C PHE A 213 3.64 -2.71 -0.08
N TYR A 214 3.09 -1.75 0.67
CA TYR A 214 2.00 -2.05 1.61
C TYR A 214 0.74 -2.53 0.89
N GLY A 215 0.46 -2.01 -0.31
CA GLY A 215 -0.59 -2.52 -1.18
C GLY A 215 -0.38 -3.98 -1.57
N LEU A 216 0.85 -4.34 -1.96
CA LEU A 216 1.20 -5.70 -2.31
C LEU A 216 1.11 -6.64 -1.09
N TRP A 217 1.65 -6.23 0.06
CA TRP A 217 1.71 -7.08 1.25
C TRP A 217 0.32 -7.42 1.82
N TYR A 218 -0.55 -6.44 1.97
CA TYR A 218 -1.88 -6.64 2.58
C TYR A 218 -2.99 -6.95 1.57
N GLY A 219 -2.76 -6.68 0.28
CA GLY A 219 -3.78 -6.77 -0.74
C GLY A 219 -3.61 -7.93 -1.71
N ILE A 220 -2.60 -8.80 -1.54
CA ILE A 220 -2.43 -9.98 -2.39
C ILE A 220 -3.53 -11.00 -2.15
N ASN A 221 -3.96 -11.71 -3.20
CA ASN A 221 -5.04 -12.68 -3.10
C ASN A 221 -4.54 -14.03 -2.56
N ARG A 222 -4.58 -14.17 -1.23
CA ARG A 222 -4.16 -15.40 -0.54
C ARG A 222 -5.08 -16.59 -0.81
N ASP A 223 -6.36 -16.35 -1.12
CA ASP A 223 -7.33 -17.41 -1.41
C ASP A 223 -6.95 -18.19 -2.67
N MET A 224 -6.28 -17.52 -3.62
CA MET A 224 -5.76 -18.14 -4.86
C MET A 224 -4.33 -18.70 -4.68
N GLY A 225 -3.84 -18.76 -3.44
CA GLY A 225 -2.51 -19.25 -3.08
C GLY A 225 -1.38 -18.28 -3.43
N TYR A 226 -1.64 -16.98 -3.67
CA TYR A 226 -0.58 -16.01 -3.96
C TYR A 226 -0.01 -15.39 -2.68
N GLU A 227 1.31 -15.31 -2.63
CA GLU A 227 2.07 -14.72 -1.53
C GLU A 227 3.20 -13.83 -2.05
N VAL A 228 3.61 -12.85 -1.24
CA VAL A 228 4.73 -11.96 -1.58
C VAL A 228 6.04 -12.68 -1.32
N ARG A 229 6.98 -12.62 -2.26
CA ARG A 229 8.33 -13.17 -2.13
C ARG A 229 9.00 -12.65 -0.86
N TYR A 230 9.45 -13.53 0.02
CA TYR A 230 10.00 -13.18 1.33
C TYR A 230 11.29 -12.38 1.21
N HIS A 231 12.19 -12.74 0.29
CA HIS A 231 13.38 -11.91 0.04
C HIS A 231 13.02 -10.49 -0.41
N PHE A 232 11.96 -10.33 -1.22
CA PHE A 232 11.48 -9.01 -1.61
C PHE A 232 10.86 -8.27 -0.42
N ALA A 233 10.07 -8.96 0.41
CA ALA A 233 9.46 -8.38 1.60
C ALA A 233 10.50 -7.91 2.63
N GLU A 234 11.54 -8.70 2.88
CA GLU A 234 12.64 -8.39 3.80
C GLU A 234 13.34 -7.09 3.40
N ILE A 235 13.76 -6.99 2.13
CA ILE A 235 14.44 -5.80 1.63
C ILE A 235 13.50 -4.61 1.65
N SER A 236 12.25 -4.81 1.22
CA SER A 236 11.26 -3.75 1.12
C SER A 236 10.88 -3.16 2.46
N ILE A 237 10.71 -3.98 3.50
CA ILE A 237 10.31 -3.47 4.82
C ILE A 237 11.42 -2.64 5.45
N VAL A 238 12.69 -3.02 5.27
CA VAL A 238 13.84 -2.23 5.71
C VAL A 238 13.87 -0.88 4.98
N VAL A 239 13.70 -0.89 3.65
CA VAL A 239 13.70 0.33 2.83
C VAL A 239 12.55 1.27 3.19
N VAL A 240 11.33 0.73 3.31
CA VAL A 240 10.11 1.49 3.66
C VAL A 240 10.20 2.01 5.09
N GLY A 241 10.60 1.16 6.05
CA GLY A 241 10.74 1.53 7.45
C GLY A 241 11.75 2.64 7.68
N ILE A 242 12.97 2.49 7.15
CA ILE A 242 14.01 3.54 7.26
C ILE A 242 13.59 4.80 6.50
N GLY A 243 13.09 4.64 5.27
CA GLY A 243 12.68 5.76 4.42
C GLY A 243 11.60 6.62 5.06
N LEU A 244 10.51 6.00 5.53
CA LEU A 244 9.40 6.71 6.17
C LEU A 244 9.82 7.30 7.52
N ALA A 245 10.64 6.62 8.32
CA ALA A 245 11.14 7.17 9.58
C ALA A 245 11.94 8.46 9.37
N VAL A 246 12.83 8.48 8.37
CA VAL A 246 13.59 9.68 8.00
C VAL A 246 12.66 10.81 7.54
N LEU A 247 11.63 10.51 6.75
CA LEU A 247 10.67 11.51 6.29
C LEU A 247 9.82 12.08 7.44
N ILE A 248 9.39 11.24 8.38
CA ILE A 248 8.64 11.66 9.56
C ILE A 248 9.48 12.60 10.43
N ILE A 249 10.69 12.19 10.78
CA ILE A 249 11.62 13.01 11.58
C ILE A 249 11.88 14.33 10.88
N TRP A 250 12.18 14.30 9.57
CA TRP A 250 12.44 15.51 8.81
C TRP A 250 11.20 16.41 8.70
N GLY A 251 10.02 15.87 8.45
CA GLY A 251 8.77 16.61 8.38
C GLY A 251 8.47 17.35 9.68
N ILE A 252 8.66 16.67 10.82
CA ILE A 252 8.42 17.24 12.15
C ILE A 252 9.47 18.30 12.50
N VAL A 253 10.75 18.05 12.21
CA VAL A 253 11.81 19.05 12.39
C VAL A 253 11.56 20.29 11.51
N SER A 254 11.11 20.10 10.27
CA SER A 254 10.77 21.20 9.37
C SER A 254 9.57 22.01 9.86
N LEU A 255 8.52 21.34 10.36
CA LEU A 255 7.36 21.99 10.98
C LEU A 255 7.76 22.75 12.23
N TYR A 256 8.61 22.16 13.07
CA TYR A 256 9.15 22.79 14.25
C TYR A 256 9.93 24.07 13.91
N ILE A 257 10.87 24.01 12.96
CA ILE A 257 11.63 25.20 12.53
C ILE A 257 10.71 26.28 11.96
N HIS A 258 9.74 25.91 11.12
CA HIS A 258 8.82 26.87 10.52
C HIS A 258 7.93 27.54 11.58
N ASN A 259 7.42 26.77 12.54
CA ASN A 259 6.59 27.32 13.61
C ASN A 259 7.42 28.07 14.65
N CYS A 260 8.68 27.69 14.91
CA CYS A 260 9.61 28.49 15.71
C CYS A 260 9.83 29.90 15.16
N GLN A 261 9.80 30.07 13.83
CA GLN A 261 9.86 31.40 13.20
C GLN A 261 8.58 32.21 13.46
N GLU A 262 7.41 31.60 13.55
CA GLU A 262 6.17 32.30 13.92
C GLU A 262 6.04 32.51 15.45
N LEU A 263 6.62 31.61 16.24
CA LEU A 263 6.67 31.65 17.71
C LEU A 263 7.69 32.64 18.26
N ALA A 264 8.53 33.26 17.41
CA ALA A 264 9.36 34.40 17.79
C ALA A 264 8.51 35.53 18.43
N VAL A 265 7.20 35.58 18.11
CA VAL A 265 6.21 36.53 18.61
C VAL A 265 5.50 36.05 19.90
N GLN A 266 5.57 34.76 20.28
CA GLN A 266 4.86 34.19 21.43
C GLN A 266 5.77 33.88 22.65
N SER A 267 5.18 33.89 23.85
CA SER A 267 5.85 33.75 25.15
C SER A 267 6.51 32.38 25.37
N GLY A 268 7.59 32.33 26.15
CA GLY A 268 8.44 31.14 26.32
C GLY A 268 7.75 29.86 26.82
N LYS A 269 6.62 29.97 27.53
CA LYS A 269 5.85 28.81 28.05
C LYS A 269 5.12 28.05 26.94
N SER A 270 4.68 28.74 25.89
CA SER A 270 4.04 28.14 24.70
C SER A 270 5.03 27.34 23.84
N ARG A 271 6.30 27.76 23.81
CA ARG A 271 7.36 27.10 23.03
C ARG A 271 7.69 25.71 23.57
N VAL A 272 7.77 25.55 24.89
CA VAL A 272 8.04 24.25 25.53
C VAL A 272 6.89 23.27 25.27
N ALA A 273 5.65 23.73 25.36
CA ALA A 273 4.48 22.90 25.07
C ALA A 273 4.50 22.39 23.61
N LEU A 274 4.88 23.22 22.64
CA LEU A 274 4.96 22.80 21.23
C LEU A 274 6.10 21.81 20.97
N ILE A 275 7.26 21.95 21.61
CA ILE A 275 8.34 20.95 21.54
C ILE A 275 7.84 19.59 22.02
N ILE A 276 7.12 19.56 23.15
CA ILE A 276 6.57 18.33 23.71
C ILE A 276 5.53 17.72 22.76
N VAL A 277 4.64 18.53 22.17
CA VAL A 277 3.61 18.05 21.23
C VAL A 277 4.23 17.48 19.95
N TYR A 278 5.20 18.18 19.34
CA TYR A 278 5.89 17.68 18.15
C TYR A 278 6.74 16.44 18.44
N GLY A 279 7.40 16.39 19.60
CA GLY A 279 8.13 15.20 20.05
C GLY A 279 7.21 14.00 20.27
N ALA A 280 6.07 14.20 20.92
CA ALA A 280 5.06 13.16 21.12
C ALA A 280 4.47 12.68 19.79
N ALA A 281 4.15 13.59 18.86
CA ALA A 281 3.67 13.24 17.53
C ALA A 281 4.71 12.43 16.73
N ALA A 282 6.00 12.75 16.85
CA ALA A 282 7.07 12.00 16.21
C ALA A 282 7.18 10.58 16.75
N ILE A 283 7.19 10.43 18.07
CA ILE A 283 7.25 9.12 18.72
C ILE A 283 6.03 8.28 18.33
N PHE A 284 4.83 8.87 18.35
CA PHE A 284 3.61 8.18 17.97
C PHE A 284 3.62 7.71 16.51
N ALA A 285 4.05 8.57 15.58
CA ALA A 285 4.17 8.19 14.17
C ALA A 285 5.21 7.09 13.94
N LEU A 286 6.35 7.15 14.64
CA LEU A 286 7.38 6.10 14.58
C LEU A 286 6.91 4.78 15.21
N LEU A 287 6.11 4.83 16.26
CA LEU A 287 5.51 3.63 16.86
C LEU A 287 4.53 2.95 15.91
N ILE A 288 3.65 3.71 15.25
CA ILE A 288 2.74 3.15 14.23
C ILE A 288 3.55 2.50 13.11
N LEU A 289 4.56 3.21 12.59
CA LEU A 289 5.43 2.67 11.54
C LEU A 289 6.17 1.40 11.99
N GLY A 290 6.64 1.38 13.25
CA GLY A 290 7.29 0.23 13.87
C GLY A 290 6.35 -0.96 13.98
N MET A 291 5.11 -0.75 14.44
CA MET A 291 4.09 -1.81 14.54
C MET A 291 3.72 -2.37 13.17
N SER A 292 3.53 -1.51 12.17
CA SER A 292 3.27 -1.95 10.80
C SER A 292 4.44 -2.77 10.26
N SER A 293 5.69 -2.34 10.50
CA SER A 293 6.88 -3.07 10.05
C SER A 293 7.04 -4.41 10.76
N LEU A 294 6.77 -4.46 12.07
CA LEU A 294 6.82 -5.69 12.85
C LEU A 294 5.77 -6.70 12.37
N SER A 295 4.57 -6.25 11.99
CA SER A 295 3.54 -7.14 11.45
C SER A 295 3.93 -7.80 10.12
N VAL A 296 4.77 -7.14 9.31
CA VAL A 296 5.31 -7.73 8.08
C VAL A 296 6.33 -8.79 8.45
N VAL A 297 7.29 -8.47 9.32
CA VAL A 297 8.34 -9.41 9.74
C VAL A 297 7.76 -10.64 10.43
N LEU A 298 6.78 -10.48 11.31
CA LEU A 298 6.10 -11.61 11.96
C LEU A 298 5.16 -12.39 11.02
N GLY A 299 4.81 -11.83 9.87
CA GLY A 299 4.03 -12.52 8.84
C GLY A 299 4.91 -13.22 7.80
N MET A 300 6.23 -13.15 7.93
CA MET A 300 7.19 -13.88 7.10
C MET A 300 7.56 -15.17 7.83
N ASP A 301 6.76 -16.22 7.64
CA ASP A 301 7.05 -17.53 8.22
C ASP A 301 7.86 -18.36 7.23
N GLY A 302 9.14 -18.57 7.56
CA GLY A 302 10.04 -19.50 6.87
C GLY A 302 11.10 -18.89 5.96
N ILE A 303 12.04 -19.72 5.54
CA ILE A 303 13.18 -19.33 4.68
C ILE A 303 12.93 -19.81 3.24
N GLU A 304 12.98 -18.88 2.29
CA GLU A 304 12.93 -19.19 0.87
C GLU A 304 14.22 -19.88 0.40
N THR A 305 14.08 -21.08 -0.16
CA THR A 305 15.17 -21.80 -0.83
C THR A 305 14.75 -22.11 -2.26
N VAL A 306 15.61 -21.78 -3.22
CA VAL A 306 15.34 -22.07 -4.64
C VAL A 306 15.78 -23.50 -4.92
N THR A 307 14.83 -24.34 -5.33
CA THR A 307 15.06 -25.77 -5.56
C THR A 307 15.28 -26.10 -7.02
N ASP A 308 14.55 -25.46 -7.92
CA ASP A 308 14.66 -25.72 -9.36
C ASP A 308 14.21 -24.53 -10.22
N HIS A 309 14.50 -24.60 -11.52
CA HIS A 309 14.11 -23.61 -12.51
C HIS A 309 13.69 -24.27 -13.82
N ASP A 310 12.51 -23.89 -14.33
CA ASP A 310 12.11 -24.18 -15.71
C ASP A 310 12.15 -22.92 -16.59
N SER A 311 11.68 -23.03 -17.83
CA SER A 311 11.64 -21.91 -18.80
C SER A 311 10.69 -20.75 -18.44
N LYS A 312 9.77 -20.94 -17.50
CA LYS A 312 8.65 -20.05 -17.15
C LYS A 312 8.57 -19.69 -15.66
N TYR A 313 9.03 -20.57 -14.77
CA TYR A 313 8.88 -20.54 -13.33
C TYR A 313 10.18 -20.92 -12.61
N THR A 314 10.34 -20.30 -11.46
CA THR A 314 11.31 -20.67 -10.42
C THR A 314 10.57 -21.43 -9.33
N TYR A 315 11.03 -22.62 -9.01
CA TYR A 315 10.47 -23.44 -7.94
C TYR A 315 11.16 -23.12 -6.63
N ILE A 316 10.36 -22.88 -5.60
CA ILE A 316 10.79 -22.37 -4.30
C ILE A 316 10.18 -23.26 -3.23
N THR A 317 11.01 -23.72 -2.31
CA THR A 317 10.57 -24.35 -1.07
C THR A 317 10.74 -23.36 0.06
N VAL A 318 9.66 -23.16 0.82
CA VAL A 318 9.67 -22.39 2.05
C VAL A 318 9.65 -23.38 3.20
N GLN A 319 10.73 -23.40 3.96
CA GLN A 319 10.79 -24.18 5.19
C GLN A 319 10.29 -23.32 6.34
N GLU A 320 9.17 -23.71 6.94
CA GLU A 320 8.58 -23.04 8.10
C GLU A 320 9.35 -23.37 9.38
N ASP A 321 9.36 -22.42 10.32
CA ASP A 321 10.07 -22.56 11.61
C ASP A 321 9.56 -23.73 12.47
N TYR A 322 8.34 -24.21 12.20
CA TYR A 322 7.71 -25.34 12.90
C TYR A 322 7.86 -26.69 12.17
N GLY A 323 8.69 -26.75 11.12
CA GLY A 323 9.02 -28.00 10.43
C GLY A 323 8.14 -28.36 9.23
N GLY A 324 7.22 -27.49 8.82
CA GLY A 324 6.47 -27.62 7.56
C GLY A 324 7.30 -27.20 6.35
N GLU A 325 7.12 -27.85 5.21
CA GLU A 325 7.67 -27.44 3.91
C GLU A 325 6.51 -27.07 2.99
N ARG A 326 6.48 -25.84 2.49
CA ARG A 326 5.54 -25.40 1.46
C ARG A 326 6.25 -25.19 0.14
N ARG A 327 5.60 -25.61 -0.95
CA ARG A 327 6.16 -25.48 -2.31
C ARG A 327 5.45 -24.39 -3.07
N TYR A 328 6.23 -23.56 -3.75
CA TYR A 328 5.74 -22.46 -4.54
C TYR A 328 6.41 -22.43 -5.91
N ARG A 329 5.71 -21.82 -6.87
CA ARG A 329 6.28 -21.40 -8.15
C ARG A 329 6.21 -19.90 -8.29
N ALA A 330 7.23 -19.28 -8.88
CA ALA A 330 7.27 -17.85 -9.14
C ALA A 330 7.74 -17.56 -10.57
N ASN A 331 7.03 -16.70 -11.30
CA ASN A 331 7.43 -16.21 -12.63
C ASN A 331 8.02 -14.79 -12.57
N ASN A 332 8.11 -14.21 -11.38
CA ASN A 332 8.56 -12.85 -11.15
C ASN A 332 9.19 -12.73 -9.75
N PRO A 333 9.95 -11.66 -9.46
CA PRO A 333 10.67 -11.53 -8.18
C PRO A 333 9.81 -11.03 -7.02
N PHE A 334 8.52 -10.75 -7.22
CA PHE A 334 7.66 -10.07 -6.25
C PHE A 334 6.63 -11.01 -5.62
N VAL A 335 6.12 -11.97 -6.39
CA VAL A 335 4.99 -12.82 -6.02
C VAL A 335 5.31 -14.27 -6.34
N MET A 336 4.88 -15.16 -5.46
CA MET A 336 4.89 -16.61 -5.62
C MET A 336 3.48 -17.17 -5.49
N GLN A 337 3.24 -18.33 -6.10
CA GLN A 337 1.98 -19.05 -6.06
C GLN A 337 2.21 -20.42 -5.45
N SER A 338 1.42 -20.79 -4.45
CA SER A 338 1.45 -22.12 -3.81
C SER A 338 1.20 -23.19 -4.87
N MET A 339 1.98 -24.27 -4.78
CA MET A 339 1.79 -25.49 -5.56
C MET A 339 0.87 -26.49 -4.87
N ASP A 340 0.65 -26.36 -3.57
CA ASP A 340 -0.20 -27.28 -2.82
C ASP A 340 -1.67 -27.18 -3.27
N SER A 341 -2.10 -26.01 -3.75
CA SER A 341 -3.41 -25.82 -4.40
C SER A 341 -3.48 -26.30 -5.86
N LEU A 342 -2.33 -26.52 -6.51
CA LEU A 342 -2.25 -26.98 -7.91
C LEU A 342 -2.12 -28.49 -8.02
N TRP A 343 -1.51 -29.16 -7.03
CA TRP A 343 -1.41 -30.62 -7.00
C TRP A 343 -2.77 -31.31 -6.84
N LEU A 344 -3.72 -30.68 -6.14
CA LEU A 344 -5.08 -31.21 -6.04
C LEU A 344 -5.88 -31.13 -7.35
N SER A 345 -5.39 -30.39 -8.35
CA SER A 345 -6.08 -30.20 -9.63
C SER A 345 -5.42 -30.91 -10.82
N SER A 346 -4.34 -31.66 -10.59
CA SER A 346 -3.58 -32.35 -11.65
C SER A 346 -3.61 -33.87 -11.63
N ASP A 347 -4.36 -34.52 -10.74
CA ASP A 347 -4.63 -35.97 -10.84
C ASP A 347 -5.73 -36.27 -11.87
N THR A 348 -5.48 -35.86 -13.11
CA THR A 348 -6.03 -36.46 -14.33
C THR A 348 -5.12 -36.04 -15.48
N THR A 349 -3.97 -36.70 -15.66
CA THR A 349 -3.38 -37.02 -16.99
C THR A 349 -2.01 -37.69 -16.86
N ASP A 350 -2.02 -39.00 -17.09
CA ASP A 350 -1.02 -39.86 -17.73
C ASP A 350 0.45 -39.39 -17.77
N ALA A 351 1.31 -40.19 -17.13
CA ALA A 351 2.71 -40.33 -17.54
C ALA A 351 3.11 -41.81 -17.48
N ASP A 352 3.00 -42.49 -18.63
CA ASP A 352 3.73 -43.73 -18.93
C ASP A 352 5.23 -43.51 -18.65
N GLU A 353 5.80 -44.36 -17.78
CA GLU A 353 7.23 -44.38 -17.52
C GLU A 353 7.99 -44.88 -18.76
N ASN A 354 8.89 -44.04 -19.25
CA ASN A 354 9.85 -44.37 -20.29
C ASN A 354 10.86 -45.42 -19.78
N ASN A 355 10.95 -46.52 -20.52
CA ASN A 355 12.07 -47.45 -20.53
C ASN A 355 13.39 -46.74 -20.87
N GLU A 356 14.39 -46.87 -20.00
CA GLU A 356 15.80 -46.84 -20.42
C GLU A 356 16.54 -48.08 -19.87
N GLU A 357 16.90 -48.96 -20.80
CA GLU A 357 17.87 -50.06 -20.66
C GLU A 357 19.27 -49.54 -20.35
N SER A 358 20.03 -50.30 -19.55
CA SER A 358 21.45 -50.61 -19.81
C SER A 358 21.98 -51.74 -18.88
N PRO A 359 23.04 -52.48 -19.29
CA PRO A 359 22.99 -53.94 -19.31
C PRO A 359 24.07 -54.70 -18.51
N ASP A 360 23.82 -56.01 -18.40
CA ASP A 360 24.72 -57.17 -18.27
C ASP A 360 25.70 -57.29 -17.08
N THR A 361 25.61 -58.42 -16.35
CA THR A 361 26.44 -59.61 -16.65
C THR A 361 26.23 -60.80 -15.68
N ASN A 362 25.87 -61.95 -16.27
CA ASN A 362 26.40 -63.30 -16.03
C ASN A 362 26.26 -64.01 -14.65
N THR A 363 25.42 -65.06 -14.61
CA THR A 363 25.81 -66.51 -14.70
C THR A 363 24.92 -67.42 -13.85
N GLY A 364 24.37 -68.47 -14.47
CA GLY A 364 24.41 -69.81 -13.84
C GLY A 364 23.14 -70.41 -13.23
N ASN A 365 22.29 -70.95 -14.11
CA ASN A 365 21.73 -72.32 -14.05
C ASN A 365 21.07 -72.88 -12.76
N SER A 366 19.79 -73.23 -12.96
CA SER A 366 19.08 -74.48 -12.60
C SER A 366 18.57 -74.76 -11.18
N SER A 367 17.30 -75.21 -11.22
CA SER A 367 16.62 -76.32 -10.53
C SER A 367 15.74 -76.04 -9.32
N GLU A 368 14.46 -76.36 -9.54
CA GLU A 368 13.35 -76.71 -8.67
C GLU A 368 13.74 -77.31 -7.30
N THR A 369 13.03 -76.94 -6.23
CA THR A 369 12.38 -77.91 -5.33
C THR A 369 11.34 -77.25 -4.41
N GLU A 370 10.37 -78.07 -4.01
CA GLU A 370 9.15 -77.80 -3.24
C GLU A 370 9.36 -77.49 -1.75
N ASP A 371 8.32 -76.84 -1.20
CA ASP A 371 7.74 -76.90 0.16
C ASP A 371 8.57 -77.30 1.39
N SER A 372 8.49 -76.43 2.41
CA SER A 372 8.20 -76.86 3.78
C SER A 372 7.69 -75.71 4.65
N HIS A 373 6.54 -75.95 5.29
CA HIS A 373 5.94 -75.18 6.38
C HIS A 373 6.92 -74.81 7.52
N SER A 374 6.78 -73.57 8.04
CA SER A 374 6.91 -73.29 9.47
C SER A 374 6.19 -71.98 9.83
N GLU A 375 5.14 -72.13 10.63
CA GLU A 375 4.55 -71.12 11.52
C GLU A 375 5.65 -70.60 12.47
N ASP A 376 5.92 -69.29 12.50
CA ASP A 376 6.02 -68.56 13.76
C ASP A 376 5.95 -67.02 13.58
N THR A 377 5.36 -66.44 14.60
CA THR A 377 5.05 -65.05 14.93
C THR A 377 6.12 -63.98 14.65
N VAL A 378 5.66 -62.83 14.11
CA VAL A 378 6.25 -61.50 14.31
C VAL A 378 5.11 -60.49 14.46
N GLU A 379 4.93 -59.97 15.67
CA GLU A 379 4.36 -58.64 15.87
C GLU A 379 5.33 -57.63 15.23
N ASP A 380 4.88 -56.87 14.26
CA ASP A 380 5.34 -55.50 14.08
C ASP A 380 4.16 -54.66 13.59
N SER A 381 3.89 -53.62 14.36
CA SER A 381 2.84 -52.64 14.18
C SER A 381 2.94 -51.96 12.82
N GLU A 382 2.02 -52.28 11.92
CA GLU A 382 1.65 -51.42 10.80
C GLU A 382 0.90 -50.22 11.37
N MET A 383 1.44 -49.02 11.16
CA MET A 383 0.65 -47.79 11.19
C MET A 383 0.96 -47.02 9.90
N GLU A 384 0.56 -47.63 8.78
CA GLU A 384 -0.02 -46.94 7.64
C GLU A 384 -1.44 -46.47 8.06
N GLY A 385 -2.03 -45.39 7.56
CA GLY A 385 -1.64 -44.54 6.47
C GLY A 385 -2.31 -43.17 6.59
N GLN A 386 -1.71 -42.23 5.87
CA GLN A 386 -2.13 -40.86 5.74
C GLN A 386 -3.06 -40.79 4.51
N HIS A 387 -4.35 -41.06 4.71
CA HIS A 387 -5.41 -40.96 3.71
C HIS A 387 -6.60 -40.11 4.26
N ASP A 388 -7.36 -39.46 3.38
CA ASP A 388 -8.77 -39.02 3.58
C ASP A 388 -9.18 -37.59 3.97
N GLY A 389 -8.32 -36.57 3.91
CA GLY A 389 -8.78 -35.18 4.11
C GLY A 389 -9.82 -34.67 3.09
N LEU A 390 -9.76 -35.14 1.83
CA LEU A 390 -10.68 -34.73 0.75
C LEU A 390 -11.94 -35.62 0.68
N THR A 391 -11.81 -36.90 1.04
CA THR A 391 -12.90 -37.89 1.08
C THR A 391 -13.86 -37.59 2.22
N ILE A 392 -13.33 -37.27 3.41
CA ILE A 392 -14.16 -37.01 4.59
C ILE A 392 -15.00 -35.74 4.48
N GLN A 393 -14.46 -34.69 3.85
CA GLN A 393 -15.20 -33.45 3.59
C GLN A 393 -16.38 -33.71 2.63
N ASN A 394 -16.16 -34.52 1.59
CA ASN A 394 -17.24 -34.92 0.69
C ASN A 394 -18.30 -35.75 1.42
N ALA A 395 -17.89 -36.64 2.35
CA ALA A 395 -18.82 -37.39 3.18
C ALA A 395 -19.65 -36.47 4.09
N MET A 396 -19.02 -35.47 4.72
CA MET A 396 -19.72 -34.47 5.54
C MET A 396 -20.71 -33.63 4.73
N LEU A 397 -20.36 -33.28 3.49
CA LEU A 397 -21.26 -32.59 2.58
C LEU A 397 -22.44 -33.47 2.16
N ALA A 398 -22.22 -34.76 1.92
CA ALA A 398 -23.28 -35.71 1.60
C ALA A 398 -24.28 -35.83 2.74
N VAL A 399 -23.82 -35.94 3.99
CA VAL A 399 -24.69 -35.96 5.18
C VAL A 399 -25.42 -34.63 5.35
N TYR A 400 -24.78 -33.49 5.12
CA TYR A 400 -25.46 -32.19 5.15
C TYR A 400 -26.62 -32.11 4.14
N ASN A 401 -26.39 -32.55 2.89
CA ASN A 401 -27.43 -32.58 1.86
C ASN A 401 -28.58 -33.52 2.26
N TYR A 402 -28.27 -34.69 2.82
CA TYR A 402 -29.27 -35.61 3.34
C TYR A 402 -30.12 -34.97 4.46
N LEU A 403 -29.48 -34.30 5.43
CA LEU A 403 -30.18 -33.57 6.50
C LEU A 403 -31.06 -32.43 5.96
N GLN A 404 -30.64 -31.79 4.87
CA GLN A 404 -31.40 -30.72 4.21
C GLN A 404 -32.64 -31.27 3.52
N GLU A 405 -32.53 -32.40 2.82
CA GLU A 405 -33.64 -33.07 2.16
C GLU A 405 -34.69 -33.58 3.18
N GLN A 406 -34.24 -34.12 4.31
CA GLN A 406 -35.12 -34.58 5.38
C GLN A 406 -35.70 -33.45 6.24
N ASN A 407 -35.19 -32.21 6.10
CA ASN A 407 -35.60 -31.02 6.84
C ASN A 407 -35.58 -31.22 8.38
N THR A 408 -34.55 -31.92 8.86
CA THR A 408 -34.42 -32.38 10.25
C THR A 408 -33.93 -31.28 11.20
N LEU A 409 -33.16 -30.31 10.69
CA LEU A 409 -32.58 -29.21 11.49
C LEU A 409 -33.06 -27.84 10.98
N GLN A 410 -33.24 -26.90 11.91
CA GLN A 410 -33.57 -25.51 11.57
C GLN A 410 -32.30 -24.69 11.35
N ASN A 411 -32.39 -23.59 10.59
CA ASN A 411 -31.28 -22.68 10.30
C ASN A 411 -30.01 -23.38 9.77
N MET A 412 -30.21 -24.29 8.81
CA MET A 412 -29.15 -25.07 8.17
C MET A 412 -28.14 -24.15 7.49
N ALA A 413 -26.87 -24.30 7.87
CA ALA A 413 -25.73 -23.56 7.32
C ALA A 413 -24.52 -24.47 7.36
N PHE A 414 -23.83 -24.61 6.24
CA PHE A 414 -22.71 -25.55 6.11
C PHE A 414 -21.38 -24.80 6.08
N SER A 415 -20.44 -25.20 6.94
CA SER A 415 -19.06 -24.69 6.93
C SER A 415 -18.09 -25.72 7.50
N TYR A 416 -16.87 -25.76 6.98
CA TYR A 416 -15.78 -26.56 7.52
C TYR A 416 -14.96 -25.78 8.53
N THR A 417 -14.49 -26.46 9.55
CA THR A 417 -13.58 -25.92 10.56
C THR A 417 -12.70 -27.05 11.08
N ALA A 418 -11.58 -26.72 11.71
CA ALA A 418 -10.68 -27.70 12.31
C ALA A 418 -10.62 -27.51 13.82
N ASN A 419 -10.53 -28.60 14.57
CA ASN A 419 -10.32 -28.52 16.01
C ASN A 419 -8.83 -28.24 16.33
N ALA A 420 -8.49 -28.09 17.62
CA ALA A 420 -7.13 -27.80 18.05
C ALA A 420 -6.09 -28.90 17.71
N LYS A 421 -6.54 -30.09 17.30
CA LYS A 421 -5.70 -31.20 16.82
C LYS A 421 -5.56 -31.24 15.29
N GLY A 422 -6.21 -30.32 14.58
CA GLY A 422 -6.23 -30.28 13.12
C GLY A 422 -7.28 -31.20 12.47
N GLU A 423 -8.13 -31.87 13.25
CA GLU A 423 -9.19 -32.74 12.73
C GLU A 423 -10.32 -31.85 12.16
N VAL A 424 -10.66 -32.07 10.88
CA VAL A 424 -11.70 -31.33 10.17
C VAL A 424 -13.07 -31.83 10.63
N TYR A 425 -13.99 -30.90 10.89
CA TYR A 425 -15.38 -31.17 11.18
C TYR A 425 -16.27 -30.13 10.50
N ALA A 426 -17.52 -30.50 10.21
CA ALA A 426 -18.45 -29.60 9.55
C ALA A 426 -19.50 -29.08 10.54
N ILE A 427 -19.77 -27.77 10.52
CA ILE A 427 -20.93 -27.19 11.20
C ILE A 427 -22.08 -27.20 10.19
N VAL A 428 -23.21 -27.82 10.56
CA VAL A 428 -24.39 -28.02 9.68
C VAL A 428 -25.58 -27.15 10.04
N SER A 429 -25.64 -26.64 11.27
CA SER A 429 -26.65 -25.68 11.73
C SER A 429 -26.13 -24.91 12.95
N GLU A 430 -26.50 -23.64 13.05
CA GLU A 430 -26.27 -22.81 14.23
C GLU A 430 -27.57 -22.07 14.59
N MET A 431 -28.02 -22.20 15.84
CA MET A 431 -29.28 -21.60 16.30
C MET A 431 -29.24 -21.25 17.78
N GLN A 432 -30.25 -20.49 18.22
CA GLN A 432 -30.47 -20.20 19.64
C GLN A 432 -31.62 -21.05 20.16
N GLU A 433 -31.41 -21.71 21.29
CA GLU A 433 -32.42 -22.46 22.02
C GLU A 433 -32.57 -21.89 23.43
N THR A 434 -33.73 -22.10 24.04
CA THR A 434 -33.93 -21.78 25.47
C THR A 434 -33.70 -23.05 26.28
N LYS A 435 -32.58 -23.10 27.02
CA LYS A 435 -32.24 -24.21 27.94
C LYS A 435 -32.14 -23.64 29.36
N ASP A 436 -32.84 -24.26 30.31
CA ASP A 436 -32.91 -23.83 31.72
C ASP A 436 -33.29 -22.35 31.94
N GLY A 437 -34.11 -21.78 31.06
CA GLY A 437 -34.55 -20.38 31.13
C GLY A 437 -33.55 -19.36 30.59
N ASN A 438 -32.39 -19.79 30.10
CA ASN A 438 -31.40 -18.96 29.41
C ASN A 438 -31.45 -19.21 27.91
N THR A 439 -31.21 -18.16 27.13
CA THR A 439 -30.98 -18.29 25.68
C THR A 439 -29.53 -18.72 25.45
N VAL A 440 -29.35 -19.89 24.85
CA VAL A 440 -28.04 -20.50 24.60
C VAL A 440 -27.83 -20.68 23.10
N ASN A 441 -26.63 -20.38 22.61
CA ASN A 441 -26.25 -20.72 21.25
C ASN A 441 -25.94 -22.22 21.17
N VAL A 442 -26.38 -22.85 20.09
CA VAL A 442 -26.24 -24.27 19.82
C VAL A 442 -25.71 -24.44 18.41
N ARG A 443 -24.73 -25.32 18.25
CA ARG A 443 -24.21 -25.76 16.96
C ARG A 443 -24.41 -27.25 16.78
N TYR A 444 -24.78 -27.66 15.58
CA TYR A 444 -24.78 -29.04 15.17
C TYR A 444 -23.53 -29.28 14.32
N CYS A 445 -22.69 -30.22 14.75
CA CYS A 445 -21.38 -30.50 14.18
C CYS A 445 -21.30 -31.96 13.72
N LEU A 446 -20.75 -32.21 12.53
CA LEU A 446 -20.43 -33.53 12.00
C LEU A 446 -18.94 -33.81 12.21
N TYR A 447 -18.64 -34.90 12.90
CA TYR A 447 -17.30 -35.39 13.15
C TYR A 447 -17.06 -36.71 12.44
N ASP A 448 -15.81 -36.93 12.05
CA ASP A 448 -15.35 -38.21 11.54
C ASP A 448 -15.26 -39.24 12.67
N ASN A 449 -15.82 -40.44 12.43
CA ASN A 449 -15.71 -41.59 13.33
C ASN A 449 -14.99 -42.78 12.70
N GLY A 450 -14.40 -42.58 11.51
CA GLY A 450 -13.62 -43.56 10.76
C GLY A 450 -14.46 -44.48 9.87
N SER A 451 -13.75 -45.35 9.17
CA SER A 451 -14.35 -46.24 8.18
C SER A 451 -15.04 -47.46 8.81
N LYS A 452 -16.18 -47.85 8.26
CA LYS A 452 -17.01 -48.98 8.68
C LYS A 452 -17.58 -49.71 7.46
N THR A 453 -17.82 -51.01 7.59
CA THR A 453 -18.50 -51.79 6.54
C THR A 453 -20.00 -51.80 6.79
N ASP A 454 -20.80 -51.48 5.76
CA ASP A 454 -22.26 -51.59 5.85
C ASP A 454 -22.75 -53.05 5.88
N ALA A 455 -24.06 -53.25 6.06
CA ALA A 455 -24.66 -54.58 6.13
C ALA A 455 -24.55 -55.38 4.81
N ASP A 456 -24.29 -54.71 3.69
CA ASP A 456 -24.17 -55.28 2.35
C ASP A 456 -22.71 -55.56 1.96
N GLY A 457 -21.75 -55.22 2.83
CA GLY A 457 -20.33 -55.47 2.62
C GLY A 457 -19.58 -54.34 1.91
N ASN A 458 -20.19 -53.16 1.74
CA ASN A 458 -19.54 -52.02 1.11
C ASN A 458 -18.72 -51.22 2.14
N SER A 459 -17.67 -50.57 1.66
CA SER A 459 -16.86 -49.64 2.45
C SER A 459 -17.59 -48.30 2.61
N CYS A 460 -17.76 -47.85 3.85
CA CYS A 460 -18.42 -46.60 4.19
C CYS A 460 -17.57 -45.79 5.18
N GLU A 461 -17.74 -44.47 5.16
CA GLU A 461 -17.27 -43.57 6.22
C GLU A 461 -18.39 -43.32 7.22
N GLU A 462 -18.10 -43.47 8.51
CA GLU A 462 -19.06 -43.21 9.59
C GLU A 462 -18.87 -41.78 10.13
N LEU A 463 -19.94 -41.00 10.10
CA LEU A 463 -19.97 -39.63 10.61
C LEU A 463 -20.90 -39.51 11.81
N VAL A 464 -20.44 -38.81 12.83
CA VAL A 464 -21.20 -38.55 14.06
C VAL A 464 -21.77 -37.15 14.03
N LEU A 465 -23.07 -37.01 14.27
CA LEU A 465 -23.71 -35.71 14.48
C LEU A 465 -23.80 -35.41 15.98
N GLU A 466 -23.18 -34.32 16.39
CA GLU A 466 -23.20 -33.84 17.77
C GLU A 466 -23.80 -32.45 17.88
N LYS A 467 -24.50 -32.20 18.99
CA LYS A 467 -25.02 -30.89 19.39
C LYS A 467 -24.10 -30.29 20.45
N VAL A 468 -23.40 -29.23 20.07
CA VAL A 468 -22.35 -28.57 20.85
C VAL A 468 -22.81 -27.19 21.34
N TYR A 469 -22.43 -26.86 22.58
CA TYR A 469 -22.70 -25.55 23.21
C TYR A 469 -21.41 -24.72 23.23
N PRO A 470 -21.25 -23.71 22.34
CA PRO A 470 -19.99 -22.96 22.18
C PRO A 470 -19.55 -22.22 23.45
N ASP A 471 -20.50 -21.84 24.30
CA ASP A 471 -20.24 -21.11 25.55
C ASP A 471 -19.68 -22.02 26.67
N GLY A 472 -19.57 -23.34 26.43
CA GLY A 472 -18.96 -24.31 27.35
C GLY A 472 -19.77 -24.60 28.63
N ASN A 473 -20.98 -24.06 28.74
CA ASN A 473 -21.82 -24.17 29.93
C ASN A 473 -22.64 -25.48 30.02
N TYR A 474 -22.66 -26.29 28.95
CA TYR A 474 -23.45 -27.51 28.83
C TYR A 474 -22.63 -28.60 28.14
N GLU A 475 -22.89 -29.85 28.51
CA GLU A 475 -22.27 -31.02 27.86
C GLU A 475 -22.79 -31.20 26.43
N THR A 476 -21.94 -31.73 25.57
CA THR A 476 -22.27 -32.09 24.18
C THR A 476 -23.27 -33.25 24.16
N GLU A 477 -24.29 -33.16 23.30
CA GLU A 477 -25.31 -34.19 23.13
C GLU A 477 -25.08 -34.92 21.79
N LEU A 478 -24.94 -36.25 21.83
CA LEU A 478 -24.86 -37.10 20.64
C LEU A 478 -26.24 -37.21 20.00
N MET A 479 -26.35 -36.88 18.71
CA MET A 479 -27.63 -36.83 18.00
C MET A 479 -27.86 -38.09 17.15
N ASP A 480 -26.89 -38.43 16.28
CA ASP A 480 -27.00 -39.60 15.40
C ASP A 480 -25.65 -40.04 14.80
N PHE A 481 -25.66 -41.19 14.11
CA PHE A 481 -24.58 -41.65 13.24
C PHE A 481 -25.08 -41.81 11.79
N TYR A 482 -24.23 -41.49 10.84
CA TYR A 482 -24.50 -41.59 9.41
C TYR A 482 -23.39 -42.36 8.71
N LEU A 483 -23.76 -43.37 7.92
CA LEU A 483 -22.83 -44.07 7.02
C LEU A 483 -22.89 -43.47 5.63
N VAL A 484 -21.74 -43.10 5.10
CA VAL A 484 -21.60 -42.61 3.73
C VAL A 484 -20.84 -43.65 2.91
N ASN A 485 -21.49 -44.25 1.93
CA ASN A 485 -20.86 -45.21 1.05
C ASN A 485 -19.74 -44.54 0.23
N ALA A 486 -18.53 -45.08 0.29
CA ALA A 486 -17.33 -44.46 -0.28
C ALA A 486 -17.39 -44.31 -1.81
N ASP A 487 -18.08 -45.23 -2.50
CA ASP A 487 -18.16 -45.25 -3.97
C ASP A 487 -19.35 -44.43 -4.51
N THR A 488 -20.48 -44.43 -3.81
CA THR A 488 -21.75 -43.86 -4.30
C THR A 488 -22.15 -42.57 -3.63
N MET A 489 -21.49 -42.20 -2.52
CA MET A 489 -21.86 -41.07 -1.66
C MET A 489 -23.29 -41.14 -1.11
N GLN A 490 -23.91 -42.33 -1.13
CA GLN A 490 -25.23 -42.53 -0.56
C GLN A 490 -25.13 -42.54 0.97
N VAL A 491 -25.99 -41.75 1.60
CA VAL A 491 -26.06 -41.62 3.07
C VAL A 491 -27.11 -42.57 3.62
N THR A 492 -26.72 -43.35 4.63
CA THR A 492 -27.61 -44.18 5.44
C THR A 492 -27.61 -43.66 6.87
N ASP A 493 -28.80 -43.40 7.40
CA ASP A 493 -29.02 -43.01 8.79
C ASP A 493 -29.05 -44.25 9.68
N GLU A 494 -28.16 -44.33 10.67
CA GLU A 494 -28.08 -45.49 11.57
C GLU A 494 -29.08 -45.43 12.73
N GLN A 495 -29.73 -44.28 12.97
CA GLN A 495 -30.69 -44.04 14.05
C GLN A 495 -30.13 -44.45 15.42
N LYS A 496 -28.88 -44.06 15.68
CA LYS A 496 -28.11 -44.48 16.85
C LYS A 496 -27.74 -43.26 17.68
N ASN A 497 -28.17 -43.21 18.93
CA ASN A 497 -27.94 -42.08 19.83
C ASN A 497 -27.01 -42.40 21.03
N THR A 498 -26.25 -43.49 20.93
CA THR A 498 -25.24 -43.90 21.91
C THR A 498 -24.01 -44.43 21.18
N TRP A 499 -22.82 -44.21 21.74
CA TRP A 499 -21.56 -44.77 21.23
C TRP A 499 -21.57 -46.29 21.13
#